data_AF-A0A7C6Q916-F1
#
_entry.id   AF-A0A7C6Q916-F1
#
_cell.length_a   1.000
_cell.length_b   1.000
_cell.length_c   1.000
_cell.angle_alpha   90.00
_cell.angle_beta   90.00
_cell.angle_gamma   90.00
#
_symmetry.space_group_name_H-M   'P 1'
#
loop_
_entity.id
_entity.type
_entity.pdbx_description
1 polymer ?
#
loop_
_entity_poly.entity_id
_entity_poly.type
_entity_poly.pdbx_seq_one_letter_code
_entity_poly.pdbx_strand_id
1 'polypeptide(L)' 'TPDIDYFVFGHRHILLDFPLNGKSRVINIGDWIQYFSYGVFDGKEMKLERFQ' A
#
# COMPACT_ATOMS: atom_id res chain seq x y z
N THR A 1 4.65 -5.60 21.96
CA THR A 1 4.10 -4.81 20.84
C THR A 1 3.66 -5.76 19.76
N PRO A 2 2.57 -5.47 19.02
CA PRO A 2 2.13 -6.35 17.94
C PRO A 2 3.16 -6.35 16.81
N ASP A 3 3.28 -7.50 16.16
CA ASP A 3 4.04 -7.64 14.92
C ASP A 3 3.17 -7.12 13.76
N ILE A 4 3.70 -6.25 12.92
CA ILE A 4 2.95 -5.54 11.87
C ILE A 4 3.62 -5.79 10.52
N ASP A 5 2.88 -6.41 9.61
CA ASP A 5 3.35 -6.71 8.26
C ASP A 5 3.17 -5.53 7.31
N TYR A 6 2.13 -4.71 7.48
CA TYR A 6 1.81 -3.62 6.56
C TYR A 6 1.44 -2.34 7.28
N PHE A 7 2.04 -1.23 6.85
CA PHE A 7 1.63 0.12 7.18
C PHE A 7 1.01 0.75 5.93
N VAL A 8 -0.31 0.92 5.92
CA VAL A 8 -1.05 1.44 4.75
C VAL A 8 -1.47 2.88 5.00
N PHE A 9 -1.09 3.77 4.10
CA PHE A 9 -1.38 5.21 4.15
C PHE A 9 -2.01 5.70 2.85
N GLY A 10 -2.54 6.91 2.90
CA GLY A 10 -3.03 7.67 1.74
C GLY A 10 -2.81 9.17 1.96
N HIS A 11 -3.77 10.00 1.55
CA HIS A 11 -3.81 11.47 1.73
C HIS A 11 -2.74 12.28 0.98
N ARG A 12 -1.52 11.78 0.84
CA ARG A 12 -0.41 12.48 0.16
C ARG A 12 -0.45 12.36 -1.36
N HIS A 13 -1.30 11.48 -1.91
CA HIS A 13 -1.40 11.19 -3.34
C HIS A 13 -0.05 10.72 -3.93
N ILE A 14 0.77 10.03 -3.11
CA ILE A 14 2.05 9.46 -3.51
C ILE A 14 1.87 7.96 -3.62
N LEU A 15 2.11 7.41 -4.80
CA LEU A 15 2.10 5.98 -5.00
C LEU A 15 3.44 5.37 -4.56
N LEU A 16 3.41 4.57 -3.49
CA LEU A 16 4.61 3.95 -2.92
C LEU A 16 4.31 2.56 -2.39
N ASP A 17 5.23 1.64 -2.65
CA ASP A 17 5.31 0.34 -1.99
C ASP A 17 6.78 0.09 -1.64
N PHE A 18 7.10 0.12 -0.35
CA PHE A 18 8.48 0.14 0.12
C PHE A 18 8.69 -0.88 1.25
N PRO A 19 9.69 -1.78 1.14
CA PRO A 19 10.04 -2.69 2.23
C PRO A 19 10.75 -1.93 3.35
N LEU A 20 10.21 -1.99 4.57
CA LEU A 20 10.88 -1.44 5.76
C LEU A 20 12.00 -2.36 6.26
N ASN A 21 11.76 -3.66 6.17
CA ASN A 21 12.69 -4.72 6.56
C ASN A 21 12.32 -6.00 5.79
N GLY A 22 12.89 -7.16 6.16
CA GLY A 22 12.62 -8.44 5.50
C GLY A 22 11.18 -8.97 5.65
N LYS A 23 10.29 -8.26 6.36
CA LYS A 23 8.91 -8.67 6.66
C LYS A 23 7.90 -7.55 6.44
N SER A 24 8.14 -6.37 7.01
CA SER A 24 7.17 -5.26 7.00
C SER A 24 7.30 -4.37 5.76
N ARG A 25 6.16 -3.88 5.26
CA ARG A 25 6.07 -2.94 4.12
C ARG A 25 5.31 -1.66 4.48
N VAL A 26 5.75 -0.53 3.92
CA VAL A 26 4.97 0.72 3.86
C VAL A 26 4.34 0.84 2.48
N ILE A 27 3.03 0.97 2.46
CA ILE A 27 2.24 1.17 1.25
C ILE A 27 1.56 2.52 1.37
N ASN A 28 1.77 3.40 0.39
CA ASN A 28 1.00 4.63 0.25
C ASN A 28 0.20 4.54 -1.05
N ILE A 29 -1.13 4.55 -0.94
CA ILE A 29 -1.98 4.62 -2.11
C ILE A 29 -1.84 6.01 -2.74
N GLY A 30 -1.76 6.04 -4.06
CA GLY A 30 -1.88 7.27 -4.83
C GLY A 30 -3.32 7.77 -4.81
N ASP A 31 -3.67 8.57 -5.81
CA ASP A 31 -5.02 9.08 -5.99
C ASP A 31 -5.74 8.46 -7.19
N TRP A 32 -7.06 8.67 -7.22
CA TRP A 32 -8.00 8.25 -8.23
C TRP A 32 -8.14 9.20 -9.44
N ILE A 33 -7.30 10.23 -9.57
CA ILE A 33 -7.30 11.18 -10.69
C ILE A 33 -6.10 10.93 -11.61
N GLN A 34 -4.90 10.73 -11.04
CA GLN A 34 -3.66 10.53 -11.79
C GLN A 34 -3.25 9.06 -11.83
N TYR A 35 -3.27 8.36 -10.69
CA TYR A 35 -2.73 7.01 -10.59
C TYR A 35 -3.80 5.92 -10.72
N PHE A 36 -5.07 6.27 -10.50
CA PHE A 36 -6.19 5.31 -10.42
C PHE A 36 -5.86 4.11 -9.53
N SER A 37 -5.14 4.35 -8.43
CA SER A 37 -4.59 3.28 -7.60
C SER A 37 -5.47 2.91 -6.42
N TYR A 38 -5.43 1.65 -6.03
CA TYR A 38 -6.16 1.12 -4.88
C TYR A 38 -5.37 -0.02 -4.20
N GLY A 39 -5.67 -0.24 -2.92
CA GLY A 39 -5.11 -1.36 -2.16
C GLY A 39 -6.03 -2.58 -2.21
N VAL A 40 -5.46 -3.77 -2.38
CA VAL A 40 -6.17 -5.06 -2.31
C VAL A 40 -5.57 -5.90 -1.20
N PHE A 41 -6.42 -6.28 -0.23
CA PHE A 41 -6.07 -7.28 0.77
C PHE A 41 -6.93 -8.53 0.57
N ASP A 42 -6.30 -9.66 0.30
CA ASP A 42 -6.98 -10.93 0.01
C ASP A 42 -7.13 -11.85 1.24
N GLY A 43 -6.76 -11.36 2.42
CA GLY A 43 -6.69 -12.13 3.67
C GLY A 43 -5.32 -12.74 3.95
N LYS A 44 -4.36 -12.66 3.02
CA LYS A 44 -2.98 -13.13 3.18
C LYS A 44 -1.95 -12.08 2.81
N GLU A 45 -2.17 -11.36 1.71
CA GLU A 45 -1.23 -10.37 1.17
C GLU A 45 -1.92 -9.05 0.87
N MET A 46 -1.19 -7.96 1.10
CA MET A 46 -1.57 -6.61 0.68
C MET A 46 -0.85 -6.24 -0.62
N LYS A 47 -1.61 -5.83 -1.63
CA LYS A 47 -1.13 -5.38 -2.95
C LYS A 47 -1.58 -3.96 -3.24
N LEU A 48 -0.71 -3.22 -3.94
CA LEU A 48 -1.00 -1.89 -4.47
C LEU A 48 -1.23 -2.01 -5.97
N GLU A 49 -2.48 -1.85 -6.39
CA GLU A 49 -2.94 -2.06 -7.77
C GLU A 49 -3.36 -0.74 -8.41
N ARG A 50 -3.57 -0.76 -9.74
CA ARG A 50 -4.11 0.37 -10.51
C ARG A 50 -5.24 -0.09 -11.44
N PHE A 51 -6.26 0.75 -11.57
CA PHE A 51 -7.39 0.54 -12.48
C PHE A 51 -7.01 1.00 -13.89
N GLN A 52 -7.37 0.22 -14.91
CA GLN A 52 -7.19 0.53 -16.33
C GLN A 52 -8.53 0.89 -16.97
#